data_AF-A0A2N4XAK2-F1
#
_entry.id   AF-A0A2N4XAK2-F1
#
_cell.length_a   1.000
_cell.length_b   1.000
_cell.length_c   1.000
_cell.angle_alpha   90.00
_cell.angle_beta   90.00
_cell.angle_gamma   90.00
#
_symmetry.space_group_name_H-M   'P 1'
#
loop_
_entity.id
_entity.type
_entity.pdbx_description
1 polymer ?
#
loop_
_entity_poly.entity_id
_entity_poly.type
_entity_poly.pdbx_seq_one_letter_code
_entity_poly.pdbx_strand_id
1 'polypeptide(L)'
;MNLFRIISFLSFFSLLFAMSCNNQQDASQNTGEQLARKHCASCHLFPEPELLDKSAWQQGVLPEMALQLGFQMNGGKIYPDVQLETNGDSSYFVSKSAMSIEDWELLVKYYVDNAPEKLKPQNRPPIKDITGLFEVRAHYARKGSFPSTTYIRIDEGNQQIYEASLADSSLNVLDKNLKEVSARKIDATIVDIDFEGDLKNPGKRSGFMSSIGILHPNDLRTGKLLDLNATAQTPPLIDNLQRPVQSLAVDMDNDGWKDQLICSFGNTNGVLAWYKNLNGKGYEKRVIRELPGAIKAYIADENKDGLPDIWVLFAQAQEGIFLLLNKGNGNFETKEILRFPPVYGSAYFELTDLNKDGHKDIVYVSGDNADFSRNVLKNYHGIYGYLNNGRYEFKQAFFFPVNGCFKAIPADFDKDGDVDLAAISYFPDRKNQPTEGFVYLENQGNFNFKPYTIKEVKSGNWLLLDAGDLDGDGDKDLVIGSLDLNKQSRNGSRRDTSFLLLTNKLIKK
;
A
#
# COMPACT_ATOMS: atom_id res chain seq x y z
N MET A 1 29.40 39.34 85.85
CA MET A 1 29.23 40.70 85.32
C MET A 1 28.95 40.61 83.83
N ASN A 2 27.66 40.71 83.46
CA ASN A 2 27.15 41.63 82.44
C ASN A 2 28.12 42.08 81.33
N LEU A 3 27.87 41.71 80.05
CA LEU A 3 27.25 42.58 79.02
C LEU A 3 27.40 42.02 77.57
N PHE A 4 26.32 42.12 76.78
CA PHE A 4 26.16 42.10 75.29
C PHE A 4 26.49 40.82 74.49
N ARG A 5 25.51 40.08 73.96
CA ARG A 5 24.59 40.29 72.80
C ARG A 5 25.24 40.11 71.42
N ILE A 6 24.83 39.03 70.76
CA ILE A 6 24.31 38.92 69.37
C ILE A 6 25.12 39.70 68.31
N ILE A 7 25.85 38.96 67.45
CA ILE A 7 25.95 39.13 65.98
C ILE A 7 26.75 37.93 65.47
N SER A 8 26.09 37.02 64.73
CA SER A 8 26.66 36.33 63.55
C SER A 8 25.62 35.32 63.03
N PHE A 9 24.51 35.85 62.52
CA PHE A 9 23.52 35.11 61.74
C PHE A 9 23.15 35.89 60.47
N LEU A 10 24.16 36.50 59.84
CA LEU A 10 24.00 37.40 58.68
C LEU A 10 25.14 37.22 57.66
N SER A 11 25.54 35.96 57.42
CA SER A 11 26.51 35.64 56.35
C SER A 11 26.15 34.37 55.57
N PHE A 12 24.91 33.87 55.71
CA PHE A 12 24.42 32.71 54.96
C PHE A 12 23.08 32.94 54.24
N PHE A 13 22.66 34.20 54.10
CA PHE A 13 21.41 34.56 53.40
C PHE A 13 21.62 35.54 52.23
N SER A 14 22.87 35.82 51.85
CA SER A 14 23.23 36.65 50.70
C SER A 14 23.89 35.87 49.55
N LEU A 15 24.11 34.56 49.69
CA LEU A 15 24.58 33.69 48.59
C LEU A 15 23.48 32.83 47.94
N LEU A 16 22.23 32.92 48.41
CA LEU A 16 21.08 32.19 47.84
C LEU A 16 20.16 33.07 46.97
N PHE A 17 20.41 34.38 46.88
CA PHE A 17 19.64 35.29 46.02
C PHE A 17 20.34 35.67 44.70
N ALA A 18 21.59 35.24 44.49
CA ALA A 18 22.32 35.47 43.23
C ALA A 18 22.29 34.28 42.25
N MET A 19 21.71 33.13 42.64
CA MET A 19 21.42 32.00 41.73
C MET A 19 19.93 31.90 41.35
N SER A 20 19.11 32.88 41.73
CA SER A 20 17.66 32.90 41.42
C SER A 20 17.25 34.01 40.43
N CYS A 21 18.22 34.69 39.81
CA CYS A 21 17.98 35.70 38.77
C CYS A 21 18.79 35.46 37.49
N ASN A 22 19.06 34.18 37.17
CA ASN A 22 19.51 33.80 35.83
C ASN A 22 18.81 32.54 35.29
N ASN A 23 17.67 32.18 35.89
CA ASN A 23 16.88 31.01 35.48
C ASN A 23 15.47 31.41 35.00
N GLN A 24 15.35 32.63 34.48
CA GLN A 24 14.10 33.19 33.94
C GLN A 24 14.26 33.63 32.48
N GLN A 25 15.20 33.00 31.76
CA GLN A 25 15.43 33.24 30.34
C GLN A 25 15.65 31.98 29.48
N ASP A 26 15.31 30.80 30.00
CA ASP A 26 15.11 29.58 29.19
C ASP A 26 13.69 29.06 29.43
N ALA A 27 12.69 29.84 29.02
CA ALA A 27 11.47 29.20 28.52
C ALA A 27 11.91 28.50 27.24
N SER A 28 12.33 27.23 27.35
CA SER A 28 12.99 26.49 26.27
C SER A 28 12.21 26.64 24.97
N GLN A 29 12.71 27.45 24.04
CA GLN A 29 12.18 27.48 22.69
C GLN A 29 12.27 26.05 22.17
N ASN A 30 11.14 25.48 21.74
CA ASN A 30 11.14 24.13 21.21
C ASN A 30 12.11 24.09 20.03
N THR A 31 13.01 23.11 20.00
CA THR A 31 13.85 22.89 18.83
C THR A 31 13.00 22.41 17.65
N GLY A 32 13.46 22.65 16.42
CA GLY A 32 12.78 22.15 15.22
C GLY A 32 12.56 20.64 15.23
N GLU A 33 13.51 19.87 15.78
CA GLU A 33 13.35 18.41 15.97
C GLU A 33 12.22 18.08 16.96
N GLN A 34 12.16 18.76 18.11
CA GLN A 34 11.10 18.53 19.10
C GLN A 34 9.72 18.84 18.52
N LEU A 35 9.60 19.92 17.73
CA LEU A 35 8.38 20.27 17.02
C LEU A 35 8.03 19.21 15.98
N ALA A 36 9.01 18.76 15.19
CA ALA A 36 8.82 17.69 14.21
C ALA A 36 8.36 16.39 14.90
N ARG A 37 8.99 15.95 15.98
CA ARG A 37 8.59 14.73 16.70
C ARG A 37 7.19 14.86 17.30
N LYS A 38 6.84 16.03 17.83
CA LYS A 38 5.51 16.27 18.40
C LYS A 38 4.40 16.25 17.35
N HIS A 39 4.63 16.85 16.18
CA HIS A 39 3.57 17.09 15.19
C HIS A 39 3.61 16.10 14.01
N CYS A 40 4.77 15.54 13.66
CA CYS A 40 4.92 14.60 12.55
C CYS A 40 4.85 13.14 13.00
N ALA A 41 5.05 12.83 14.29
CA ALA A 41 4.91 11.47 14.83
C ALA A 41 3.55 11.21 15.51
N SER A 42 2.64 12.20 15.52
CA SER A 42 1.33 12.07 16.17
C SER A 42 0.37 11.15 15.40
N CYS A 43 0.54 11.06 14.08
CA CYS A 43 -0.37 10.33 13.20
C CYS A 43 0.25 9.02 12.69
N HIS A 44 1.54 9.04 12.35
CA HIS A 44 2.28 7.95 11.72
C HIS A 44 3.70 7.85 12.27
N LEU A 45 4.50 6.90 11.78
CA LEU A 45 5.91 6.84 12.17
C LEU A 45 6.60 8.16 11.82
N PHE A 46 7.51 8.58 12.70
CA PHE A 46 8.26 9.81 12.49
C PHE A 46 9.03 9.73 11.16
N PRO A 47 8.75 10.63 10.20
CA PRO A 47 9.44 10.58 8.92
C PRO A 47 10.81 11.22 9.10
N GLU A 48 11.87 10.42 9.16
CA GLU A 48 13.23 10.93 9.34
C GLU A 48 13.65 11.81 8.14
N PRO A 49 14.39 12.93 8.36
CA PRO A 49 14.81 13.84 7.28
C PRO A 49 15.57 13.15 6.14
N GLU A 50 16.31 12.08 6.43
CA GLU A 50 17.12 11.35 5.46
C GLU A 50 16.30 10.54 4.45
N LEU A 51 14.99 10.38 4.67
CA LEU A 51 14.12 9.63 3.78
C LEU A 51 13.88 10.33 2.43
N LEU A 52 14.04 11.65 2.37
CA LEU A 52 13.87 12.42 1.14
C LEU A 52 15.01 13.41 0.96
N ASP A 53 15.26 13.82 -0.28
CA ASP A 53 16.17 14.92 -0.53
C ASP A 53 15.56 16.28 -0.13
N LYS A 54 16.42 17.29 0.05
CA LYS A 54 16.01 18.65 0.43
C LYS A 54 14.94 19.22 -0.48
N SER A 55 15.05 18.98 -1.79
CA SER A 55 14.10 19.51 -2.77
C SER A 55 12.71 18.92 -2.59
N ALA A 56 12.61 17.62 -2.37
CA ALA A 56 11.34 16.94 -2.14
C ALA A 56 10.70 17.33 -0.81
N TRP A 57 11.50 17.54 0.24
CA TRP A 57 10.98 18.12 1.48
C TRP A 57 10.42 19.54 1.26
N GLN A 58 11.21 20.44 0.68
CA GLN A 58 10.85 21.86 0.54
C GLN A 58 9.69 22.11 -0.42
N GLN A 59 9.65 21.41 -1.54
CA GLN A 59 8.74 21.70 -2.64
C GLN A 59 7.55 20.73 -2.70
N GLY A 60 7.64 19.60 -1.99
CA GLY A 60 6.63 18.55 -1.98
C GLY A 60 5.99 18.39 -0.61
N VAL A 61 6.71 17.78 0.32
CA VAL A 61 6.12 17.28 1.57
C VAL A 61 5.77 18.40 2.57
N LEU A 62 6.69 19.33 2.84
CA LEU A 62 6.46 20.39 3.85
C LEU A 62 5.28 21.31 3.50
N PRO A 63 5.09 21.76 2.24
CA PRO A 63 3.90 22.52 1.86
C PRO A 63 2.58 21.81 2.19
N GLU A 64 2.48 20.52 1.87
CA GLU A 64 1.29 19.72 2.12
C GLU A 64 1.07 19.46 3.61
N MET A 65 2.16 19.26 4.36
CA MET A 65 2.11 19.16 5.82
C MET A 65 1.64 20.46 6.48
N ALA A 66 2.02 21.63 5.96
CA ALA A 66 1.52 22.90 6.47
C ALA A 66 0.00 22.98 6.39
N LEU A 67 -0.58 22.57 5.25
CA LEU A 67 -2.03 22.52 5.07
C LEU A 67 -2.69 21.55 6.07
N GLN A 68 -2.10 20.37 6.28
CA GLN A 68 -2.61 19.39 7.26
C GLN A 68 -2.52 19.87 8.71
N LEU A 69 -1.55 20.72 9.03
CA LEU A 69 -1.38 21.34 10.34
C LEU A 69 -2.22 22.61 10.51
N GLY A 70 -3.17 22.88 9.59
CA GLY A 70 -4.12 23.98 9.71
C GLY A 70 -3.54 25.34 9.30
N PHE A 71 -2.53 25.38 8.44
CA PHE A 71 -2.11 26.62 7.79
C PHE A 71 -2.80 26.79 6.43
N GLN A 72 -2.83 28.03 5.92
CA GLN A 72 -3.25 28.34 4.56
C GLN A 72 -2.03 28.73 3.71
N MET A 73 -2.11 28.47 2.40
CA MET A 73 -1.09 28.89 1.45
C MET A 73 -1.63 29.89 0.44
N ASN A 74 -0.97 31.04 0.30
CA ASN A 74 -1.28 32.04 -0.72
C ASN A 74 0.00 32.58 -1.36
N GLY A 75 0.11 32.47 -2.68
CA GLY A 75 1.30 32.90 -3.43
C GLY A 75 2.60 32.22 -2.99
N GLY A 76 2.53 30.97 -2.53
CA GLY A 76 3.68 30.21 -2.02
C GLY A 76 4.13 30.59 -0.60
N LYS A 77 3.41 31.48 0.09
CA LYS A 77 3.64 31.82 1.50
C LYS A 77 2.60 31.17 2.39
N ILE A 78 3.02 30.79 3.59
CA ILE A 78 2.20 30.15 4.62
C ILE A 78 1.67 31.22 5.58
N TYR A 79 0.39 31.12 5.92
CA TYR A 79 -0.31 32.00 6.86
C TYR A 79 -1.11 31.15 7.85
N PRO A 80 -1.38 31.64 9.07
CA PRO A 80 -2.22 30.92 9.99
C PRO A 80 -3.65 30.93 9.46
N ASP A 81 -4.36 29.80 9.54
CA ASP A 81 -5.78 29.75 9.21
C ASP A 81 -6.58 30.37 10.36
N VAL A 82 -6.96 31.65 10.22
CA VAL A 82 -7.71 32.38 11.25
C VAL A 82 -9.18 32.44 10.85
N GLN A 83 -10.04 31.80 11.64
CA GLN A 83 -11.48 31.72 11.40
C GLN A 83 -12.25 32.47 12.49
N LEU A 84 -13.38 33.08 12.12
CA LEU A 84 -14.30 33.68 13.08
C LEU A 84 -15.18 32.58 13.68
N GLU A 85 -15.12 32.42 15.00
CA GLU A 85 -16.01 31.54 15.75
C GLU A 85 -17.03 32.35 16.55
N THR A 86 -18.23 31.79 16.72
CA THR A 86 -19.30 32.36 17.54
C THR A 86 -19.63 31.43 18.70
N ASN A 87 -19.71 31.98 19.91
CA ASN A 87 -20.20 31.29 21.09
C ASN A 87 -21.21 32.18 21.81
N GLY A 88 -22.50 31.86 21.68
CA GLY A 88 -23.59 32.75 22.07
C GLY A 88 -23.58 34.06 21.27
N ASP A 89 -23.61 35.19 21.97
CA ASP A 89 -23.60 36.53 21.36
C ASP A 89 -22.18 37.08 21.08
N SER A 90 -21.13 36.30 21.37
CA SER A 90 -19.73 36.73 21.18
C SER A 90 -19.11 36.08 19.94
N SER A 91 -18.42 36.90 19.13
CA SER A 91 -17.60 36.44 18.00
C SER A 91 -16.13 36.72 18.27
N TYR A 92 -15.26 35.73 18.08
CA TYR A 92 -13.82 35.86 18.26
C TYR A 92 -13.05 35.09 17.18
N PHE A 93 -11.85 35.56 16.85
CA PHE A 93 -11.00 34.92 15.86
C PHE A 93 -10.14 33.83 16.50
N VAL A 94 -10.16 32.63 15.93
CA VAL A 94 -9.37 31.47 16.39
C VAL A 94 -8.47 31.01 15.25
N SER A 95 -7.18 30.82 15.55
CA SER A 95 -6.28 30.13 14.63
C SER A 95 -6.53 28.62 14.71
N LYS A 96 -6.69 27.97 13.56
CA LYS A 96 -6.77 26.52 13.41
C LYS A 96 -5.40 25.86 13.29
N SER A 97 -4.34 26.65 13.18
CA SER A 97 -2.97 26.15 13.01
C SER A 97 -2.48 25.47 14.30
N ALA A 98 -1.85 24.30 14.16
CA ALA A 98 -1.39 23.50 15.29
C ALA A 98 -0.16 24.10 16.02
N MET A 99 0.49 25.10 15.42
CA MET A 99 1.66 25.81 15.95
C MET A 99 1.75 27.23 15.37
N SER A 100 2.65 28.06 15.91
CA SER A 100 2.93 29.39 15.35
C SER A 100 3.75 29.31 14.06
N ILE A 101 3.85 30.42 13.33
CA ILE A 101 4.69 30.48 12.12
C ILE A 101 6.18 30.31 12.48
N GLU A 102 6.61 30.87 13.62
CA GLU A 102 7.99 30.77 14.09
C GLU A 102 8.36 29.32 14.42
N ASP A 103 7.48 28.58 15.09
CA ASP A 103 7.65 27.15 15.34
C ASP A 103 7.66 26.35 14.01
N TRP A 104 6.79 26.70 13.07
CA TRP A 104 6.78 26.09 11.74
C TRP A 104 8.11 26.30 11.00
N GLU A 105 8.67 27.51 11.04
CA GLU A 105 9.97 27.82 10.44
C GLU A 105 11.12 27.02 11.07
N LEU A 106 11.10 26.82 12.38
CA LEU A 106 12.06 25.95 13.08
C LEU A 106 11.93 24.48 12.63
N LEU A 107 10.71 23.98 12.49
CA LEU A 107 10.44 22.62 11.98
C LEU A 107 10.93 22.46 10.54
N VAL A 108 10.59 23.40 9.64
CA VAL A 108 11.07 23.40 8.25
C VAL A 108 12.59 23.42 8.21
N LYS A 109 13.23 24.28 9.01
CA LYS A 109 14.69 24.36 9.10
C LYS A 109 15.30 23.02 9.51
N TYR A 110 14.73 22.33 10.50
CA TYR A 110 15.20 21.01 10.91
C TYR A 110 15.23 20.01 9.75
N TYR A 111 14.14 19.87 8.98
CA TYR A 111 14.10 18.95 7.85
C TYR A 111 15.08 19.36 6.74
N VAL A 112 15.14 20.64 6.40
CA VAL A 112 16.00 21.15 5.31
C VAL A 112 17.49 21.03 5.65
N ASP A 113 17.87 21.27 6.90
CA ASP A 113 19.27 21.22 7.32
C ASP A 113 19.79 19.77 7.43
N ASN A 114 18.92 18.82 7.77
CA ASN A 114 19.29 17.42 8.00
C ASN A 114 19.01 16.49 6.80
N ALA A 115 18.17 16.90 5.85
CA ALA A 115 17.92 16.12 4.64
C ALA A 115 19.16 16.11 3.70
N PRO A 116 19.44 15.00 3.02
CA PRO A 116 20.51 14.92 2.04
C PRO A 116 20.20 15.76 0.79
N GLU A 117 21.23 16.18 0.07
CA GLU A 117 21.06 16.85 -1.24
C GLU A 117 20.46 15.91 -2.29
N LYS A 118 20.80 14.62 -2.19
CA LYS A 118 20.25 13.53 -3.02
C LYS A 118 20.27 12.23 -2.22
N LEU A 119 19.25 11.41 -2.41
CA LEU A 119 19.28 10.04 -1.90
C LEU A 119 20.37 9.22 -2.59
N LYS A 120 20.92 8.26 -1.84
CA LYS A 120 21.86 7.29 -2.40
C LYS A 120 21.14 6.46 -3.47
N PRO A 121 21.81 6.06 -4.57
CA PRO A 121 21.20 5.14 -5.51
C PRO A 121 21.03 3.76 -4.86
N GLN A 122 20.13 2.95 -5.44
CA GLN A 122 19.99 1.54 -5.08
C GLN A 122 21.26 0.76 -5.45
N ASN A 123 21.62 -0.21 -4.61
CA ASN A 123 22.78 -1.08 -4.83
C ASN A 123 22.31 -2.54 -4.97
N ARG A 124 22.53 -3.13 -6.15
CA ARG A 124 22.22 -4.53 -6.46
C ARG A 124 23.01 -5.02 -7.69
N PRO A 125 23.09 -6.34 -7.93
CA PRO A 125 23.61 -6.88 -9.18
C PRO A 125 22.84 -6.36 -10.41
N PRO A 126 23.49 -6.28 -11.59
CA PRO A 126 22.80 -5.93 -12.83
C PRO A 126 21.69 -6.92 -13.17
N ILE A 127 20.51 -6.41 -13.53
CA ILE A 127 19.38 -7.20 -14.02
C ILE A 127 19.70 -7.65 -15.45
N LYS A 128 19.68 -8.97 -15.70
CA LYS A 128 20.01 -9.55 -17.01
C LYS A 128 18.79 -10.12 -17.70
N ASP A 129 18.82 -10.30 -19.02
CA ASP A 129 17.75 -11.02 -19.70
C ASP A 129 17.74 -12.48 -19.23
N ILE A 130 16.57 -13.00 -18.86
CA ILE A 130 16.37 -14.42 -18.62
C ILE A 130 16.29 -15.15 -19.96
N THR A 131 16.93 -16.31 -20.04
CA THR A 131 16.88 -17.15 -21.23
C THR A 131 16.35 -18.53 -20.88
N GLY A 132 15.23 -18.92 -21.49
CA GLY A 132 14.76 -20.31 -21.49
C GLY A 132 13.76 -20.68 -20.39
N LEU A 133 13.60 -19.89 -19.32
CA LEU A 133 12.59 -20.17 -18.29
C LEU A 133 11.17 -19.82 -18.76
N PHE A 134 10.97 -18.62 -19.34
CA PHE A 134 9.66 -18.16 -19.78
C PHE A 134 9.56 -18.01 -21.31
N GLU A 135 8.47 -18.50 -21.88
CA GLU A 135 7.96 -18.09 -23.19
C GLU A 135 6.98 -16.94 -23.02
N VAL A 136 7.27 -15.78 -23.62
CA VAL A 136 6.47 -14.56 -23.45
C VAL A 136 5.50 -14.36 -24.62
N ARG A 137 4.22 -14.17 -24.33
CA ARG A 137 3.17 -13.85 -25.30
C ARG A 137 2.43 -12.59 -24.88
N ALA A 138 2.26 -11.65 -25.81
CA ALA A 138 1.58 -10.38 -25.56
C ALA A 138 0.10 -10.45 -25.95
N HIS A 139 -0.76 -9.93 -25.07
CA HIS A 139 -2.12 -9.54 -25.41
C HIS A 139 -2.19 -8.01 -25.58
N TYR A 140 -2.86 -7.56 -26.63
CA TYR A 140 -2.86 -6.17 -27.04
C TYR A 140 -4.19 -5.48 -26.73
N ALA A 141 -4.12 -4.18 -26.43
CA ALA A 141 -5.29 -3.34 -26.29
C ALA A 141 -6.10 -3.31 -27.59
N ARG A 142 -7.43 -3.18 -27.44
CA ARG A 142 -8.34 -3.01 -28.58
C ARG A 142 -7.96 -1.76 -29.38
N LYS A 143 -8.17 -1.79 -30.69
CA LYS A 143 -7.84 -0.65 -31.57
C LYS A 143 -8.58 0.61 -31.11
N GLY A 144 -7.85 1.71 -30.92
CA GLY A 144 -8.40 2.98 -30.42
C GLY A 144 -8.60 3.01 -28.89
N SER A 145 -8.11 1.99 -28.18
CA SER A 145 -8.03 1.95 -26.72
C SER A 145 -6.57 2.10 -26.25
N PHE A 146 -6.34 2.00 -24.95
CA PHE A 146 -5.05 2.09 -24.30
C PHE A 146 -4.88 0.93 -23.29
N PRO A 147 -3.65 0.60 -22.85
CA PRO A 147 -3.41 -0.36 -21.78
C PRO A 147 -4.12 0.09 -20.50
N SER A 148 -5.17 -0.63 -20.14
CA SER A 148 -6.17 -0.20 -19.16
C SER A 148 -6.60 -1.35 -18.26
N THR A 149 -5.75 -2.37 -18.13
CA THR A 149 -6.04 -3.54 -17.32
C THR A 149 -6.01 -3.14 -15.84
N THR A 150 -7.13 -3.35 -15.14
CA THR A 150 -7.32 -3.01 -13.71
C THR A 150 -7.47 -4.23 -12.82
N TYR A 151 -7.71 -5.40 -13.41
CA TYR A 151 -7.65 -6.69 -12.72
C TYR A 151 -7.13 -7.76 -13.68
N ILE A 152 -6.31 -8.68 -13.18
CA ILE A 152 -5.89 -9.87 -13.93
C ILE A 152 -5.68 -11.06 -12.98
N ARG A 153 -6.14 -12.26 -13.36
CA ARG A 153 -5.95 -13.49 -12.56
C ARG A 153 -6.00 -14.75 -13.42
N ILE A 154 -5.19 -15.74 -13.07
CA ILE A 154 -5.18 -17.08 -13.64
C ILE A 154 -6.21 -17.96 -12.92
N ASP A 155 -7.02 -18.63 -13.72
CA ASP A 155 -7.93 -19.69 -13.32
C ASP A 155 -7.34 -21.04 -13.79
N GLU A 156 -6.52 -21.67 -12.93
CA GLU A 156 -5.74 -22.87 -13.25
C GLU A 156 -6.65 -24.03 -13.73
N GLY A 157 -7.72 -24.32 -13.00
CA GLY A 157 -8.60 -25.45 -13.25
C GLY A 157 -9.35 -25.36 -14.58
N ASN A 158 -9.68 -24.16 -15.03
CA ASN A 158 -10.29 -23.94 -16.35
C ASN A 158 -9.27 -23.55 -17.44
N GLN A 159 -8.01 -23.36 -17.08
CA GLN A 159 -6.94 -22.88 -17.96
C GLN A 159 -7.30 -21.55 -18.65
N GLN A 160 -7.76 -20.61 -17.84
CA GLN A 160 -8.28 -19.32 -18.28
C GLN A 160 -7.61 -18.13 -17.58
N ILE A 161 -7.67 -16.96 -18.20
CA ILE A 161 -7.26 -15.69 -17.62
C ILE A 161 -8.48 -14.78 -17.57
N TYR A 162 -8.77 -14.25 -16.38
CA TYR A 162 -9.75 -13.18 -16.19
C TYR A 162 -9.04 -11.83 -16.27
N GLU A 163 -9.57 -10.89 -17.05
CA GLU A 163 -9.02 -9.55 -17.23
C GLU A 163 -10.13 -8.51 -17.16
N ALA A 164 -9.98 -7.48 -16.32
CA ALA A 164 -10.88 -6.33 -16.33
C ALA A 164 -10.21 -5.12 -16.98
N SER A 165 -10.94 -4.46 -17.87
CA SER A 165 -10.49 -3.30 -18.64
C SER A 165 -11.26 -2.04 -18.25
N LEU A 166 -10.53 -1.02 -17.81
CA LEU A 166 -11.06 0.31 -17.49
C LEU A 166 -11.54 1.04 -18.75
N ALA A 167 -10.86 0.88 -19.89
CA ALA A 167 -11.16 1.70 -21.08
C ALA A 167 -12.57 1.48 -21.61
N ASP A 168 -13.14 0.29 -21.36
CA ASP A 168 -14.43 -0.08 -21.89
C ASP A 168 -15.33 -0.77 -20.84
N SER A 169 -14.94 -0.72 -19.56
CA SER A 169 -15.68 -1.28 -18.42
C SER A 169 -16.10 -2.74 -18.63
N SER A 170 -15.19 -3.55 -19.17
CA SER A 170 -15.44 -4.96 -19.50
C SER A 170 -14.70 -5.92 -18.57
N LEU A 171 -15.29 -7.10 -18.38
CA LEU A 171 -14.63 -8.28 -17.84
C LEU A 171 -14.51 -9.32 -18.96
N ASN A 172 -13.27 -9.65 -19.30
CA ASN A 172 -12.89 -10.54 -20.38
C ASN A 172 -12.35 -11.84 -19.77
N VAL A 173 -12.64 -12.97 -20.43
CA VAL A 173 -12.10 -14.28 -20.11
C VAL A 173 -11.41 -14.81 -21.35
N LEU A 174 -10.14 -15.17 -21.21
CA LEU A 174 -9.29 -15.67 -22.29
C LEU A 174 -8.86 -17.09 -21.97
N ASP A 175 -8.66 -17.93 -22.98
CA ASP A 175 -8.03 -19.23 -22.80
C ASP A 175 -6.50 -19.09 -22.66
N LYS A 176 -5.82 -20.19 -22.35
CA LYS A 176 -4.35 -20.27 -22.31
C LYS A 176 -3.61 -19.89 -23.61
N ASN A 177 -4.33 -19.73 -24.72
CA ASN A 177 -3.80 -19.26 -26.00
C ASN A 177 -4.10 -17.78 -26.26
N LEU A 178 -4.60 -17.07 -25.25
CA LEU A 178 -5.01 -15.66 -25.31
C LEU A 178 -6.16 -15.43 -26.28
N LYS A 179 -6.98 -16.45 -26.56
CA LYS A 179 -8.21 -16.31 -27.34
C LYS A 179 -9.38 -15.99 -26.42
N GLU A 180 -10.18 -15.00 -26.79
CA GLU A 180 -11.38 -14.61 -26.04
C GLU A 180 -12.37 -15.79 -25.98
N VAL A 181 -12.70 -16.21 -24.76
CA VAL A 181 -13.75 -17.19 -24.43
C VAL A 181 -15.06 -16.45 -24.18
N SER A 182 -15.00 -15.33 -23.45
CA SER A 182 -16.14 -14.44 -23.25
C SER A 182 -15.70 -13.02 -22.94
N ALA A 183 -16.56 -12.05 -23.23
CA ALA A 183 -16.39 -10.66 -22.84
C ALA A 183 -17.76 -10.08 -22.48
N ARG A 184 -17.87 -9.40 -21.34
CA ARG A 184 -19.11 -8.73 -20.91
C ARG A 184 -18.86 -7.34 -20.37
N LYS A 185 -19.82 -6.44 -20.60
CA LYS A 185 -19.83 -5.10 -20.02
C LYS A 185 -20.40 -5.14 -18.60
N ILE A 186 -19.70 -4.51 -17.66
CA ILE A 186 -20.10 -4.42 -16.25
C ILE A 186 -20.55 -2.98 -15.90
N ASP A 187 -20.12 -1.98 -16.67
CA ASP A 187 -20.33 -0.55 -16.35
C ASP A 187 -19.81 -0.17 -14.95
N ALA A 188 -18.64 -0.75 -14.62
CA ALA A 188 -17.95 -0.57 -13.34
C ALA A 188 -16.44 -0.78 -13.54
N THR A 189 -15.64 -0.14 -12.68
CA THR A 189 -14.17 -0.28 -12.69
C THR A 189 -13.77 -1.39 -11.72
N ILE A 190 -13.61 -2.61 -12.22
CA ILE A 190 -13.27 -3.77 -11.38
C ILE A 190 -11.77 -3.79 -11.08
N VAL A 191 -11.42 -3.88 -9.80
CA VAL A 191 -10.03 -3.89 -9.33
C VAL A 191 -9.66 -5.15 -8.54
N ASP A 192 -10.65 -5.92 -8.09
CA ASP A 192 -10.46 -7.18 -7.40
C ASP A 192 -11.66 -8.11 -7.59
N ILE A 193 -11.41 -9.42 -7.59
CA ILE A 193 -12.44 -10.46 -7.65
C ILE A 193 -12.10 -11.55 -6.63
N ASP A 194 -13.03 -11.78 -5.72
CA ASP A 194 -13.00 -12.90 -4.78
C ASP A 194 -13.80 -14.06 -5.36
N PHE A 195 -13.10 -15.14 -5.71
CA PHE A 195 -13.71 -16.32 -6.31
C PHE A 195 -14.12 -17.31 -5.22
N GLU A 196 -15.32 -17.88 -5.36
CA GLU A 196 -15.74 -18.99 -4.53
C GLU A 196 -15.06 -20.29 -4.96
N GLY A 197 -14.53 -21.00 -3.97
CA GLY A 197 -13.85 -22.28 -4.16
C GLY A 197 -12.41 -22.14 -4.67
N ASP A 198 -11.74 -23.27 -4.81
CA ASP A 198 -10.36 -23.33 -5.27
C ASP A 198 -10.29 -23.26 -6.81
N LEU A 199 -9.59 -22.25 -7.32
CA LEU A 199 -9.38 -22.04 -8.75
C LEU A 199 -8.60 -23.19 -9.42
N LYS A 200 -7.90 -24.03 -8.66
CA LYS A 200 -7.25 -25.24 -9.19
C LYS A 200 -8.22 -26.29 -9.69
N ASN A 201 -9.45 -26.29 -9.19
CA ASN A 201 -10.46 -27.26 -9.59
C ASN A 201 -11.26 -26.75 -10.80
N PRO A 202 -11.42 -27.52 -11.88
CA PRO A 202 -12.26 -27.12 -13.02
C PRO A 202 -13.72 -26.91 -12.58
N GLY A 203 -14.40 -25.95 -13.19
CA GLY A 203 -15.82 -25.74 -12.91
C GLY A 203 -16.33 -24.33 -13.19
N LYS A 204 -17.64 -24.14 -12.96
CA LYS A 204 -18.25 -22.82 -13.07
C LYS A 204 -17.77 -21.93 -11.93
N ARG A 205 -17.39 -20.69 -12.25
CA ARG A 205 -16.97 -19.70 -11.26
C ARG A 205 -18.16 -18.88 -10.74
N SER A 206 -18.16 -18.66 -9.43
CA SER A 206 -19.01 -17.73 -8.68
C SER A 206 -18.12 -16.89 -7.75
N GLY A 207 -18.65 -15.82 -7.17
CA GLY A 207 -17.89 -14.92 -6.32
C GLY A 207 -18.36 -13.47 -6.41
N PHE A 208 -17.49 -12.57 -5.97
CA PHE A 208 -17.79 -11.15 -5.81
C PHE A 208 -16.73 -10.29 -6.48
N MET A 209 -17.14 -9.17 -7.07
CA MET A 209 -16.24 -8.21 -7.69
C MET A 209 -16.28 -6.89 -6.92
N SER A 210 -15.09 -6.37 -6.62
CA SER A 210 -14.91 -5.02 -6.07
C SER A 210 -14.77 -4.01 -7.18
N SER A 211 -15.72 -3.07 -7.25
CA SER A 211 -15.66 -1.92 -8.11
C SER A 211 -15.19 -0.69 -7.35
N ILE A 212 -14.02 -0.16 -7.69
CA ILE A 212 -13.44 1.02 -7.03
C ILE A 212 -14.25 2.30 -7.28
N GLY A 213 -15.07 2.33 -8.34
CA GLY A 213 -15.76 3.54 -8.79
C GLY A 213 -14.80 4.43 -9.55
N ILE A 214 -14.50 5.62 -9.01
CA ILE A 214 -13.50 6.53 -9.58
C ILE A 214 -12.11 6.08 -9.17
N LEU A 215 -11.28 5.74 -10.17
CA LEU A 215 -9.92 5.21 -9.96
C LEU A 215 -8.96 6.21 -9.31
N HIS A 216 -9.00 7.48 -9.71
CA HIS A 216 -8.12 8.51 -9.16
C HIS A 216 -8.41 8.74 -7.67
N PRO A 217 -7.40 9.07 -6.83
CA PRO A 217 -7.61 9.32 -5.41
C PRO A 217 -8.72 10.34 -5.16
N ASN A 218 -9.75 9.93 -4.41
CA ASN A 218 -10.86 10.77 -3.97
C ASN A 218 -11.56 10.11 -2.76
N ASP A 219 -12.44 10.86 -2.09
CA ASP A 219 -13.22 10.42 -0.93
C ASP A 219 -14.72 10.19 -1.25
N LEU A 220 -15.08 10.20 -2.53
CA LEU A 220 -16.47 9.97 -2.96
C LEU A 220 -16.85 8.50 -2.76
N ARG A 221 -18.15 8.30 -2.54
CA ARG A 221 -18.75 6.99 -2.30
C ARG A 221 -19.38 6.42 -3.57
N THR A 222 -18.54 6.20 -4.59
CA THR A 222 -18.99 5.68 -5.90
C THR A 222 -18.68 4.21 -6.12
N GLY A 223 -18.02 3.58 -5.15
CA GLY A 223 -17.66 2.17 -5.19
C GLY A 223 -18.85 1.25 -4.98
N LYS A 224 -18.71 0.00 -5.44
CA LYS A 224 -19.76 -1.02 -5.41
C LYS A 224 -19.17 -2.41 -5.17
N LEU A 225 -19.95 -3.29 -4.56
CA LEU A 225 -19.75 -4.74 -4.55
C LEU A 225 -20.76 -5.36 -5.52
N LEU A 226 -20.28 -6.21 -6.43
CA LEU A 226 -21.09 -6.85 -7.46
C LEU A 226 -20.98 -8.38 -7.36
N ASP A 227 -22.01 -9.10 -7.79
CA ASP A 227 -21.87 -10.55 -8.08
C ASP A 227 -20.95 -10.75 -9.28
N LEU A 228 -20.15 -11.82 -9.30
CA LEU A 228 -19.28 -12.14 -10.43
C LEU A 228 -20.03 -12.18 -11.77
N ASN A 229 -21.26 -12.70 -11.80
CA ASN A 229 -22.07 -12.82 -13.00
C ASN A 229 -22.84 -11.55 -13.36
N ALA A 230 -22.63 -10.45 -12.64
CA ALA A 230 -23.27 -9.17 -12.94
C ALA A 230 -22.99 -8.71 -14.38
N THR A 231 -23.99 -8.06 -14.97
CA THR A 231 -23.88 -7.28 -16.21
C THR A 231 -24.11 -5.80 -15.90
N ALA A 232 -23.96 -4.93 -16.91
CA ALA A 232 -24.26 -3.50 -16.79
C ALA A 232 -25.69 -3.17 -16.30
N GLN A 233 -26.63 -4.13 -16.31
CA GLN A 233 -28.00 -3.95 -15.82
C GLN A 233 -28.23 -4.58 -14.45
N THR A 234 -27.27 -5.35 -13.93
CA THR A 234 -27.38 -6.00 -12.62
C THR A 234 -27.16 -4.95 -11.52
N PRO A 235 -28.10 -4.80 -10.57
CA PRO A 235 -27.89 -3.90 -9.44
C PRO A 235 -26.75 -4.42 -8.54
N PRO A 236 -26.01 -3.51 -7.87
CA PRO A 236 -24.97 -3.91 -6.93
C PRO A 236 -25.55 -4.61 -5.70
N LEU A 237 -24.74 -5.48 -5.08
CA LEU A 237 -25.05 -6.11 -3.80
C LEU A 237 -24.89 -5.11 -2.64
N ILE A 238 -23.87 -4.26 -2.73
CA ILE A 238 -23.61 -3.13 -1.84
C ILE A 238 -23.18 -1.94 -2.70
N ASP A 239 -23.78 -0.78 -2.50
CA ASP A 239 -23.42 0.45 -3.18
C ASP A 239 -22.86 1.49 -2.18
N ASN A 240 -22.59 2.70 -2.69
CA ASN A 240 -22.14 3.83 -1.88
C ASN A 240 -20.88 3.50 -1.04
N LEU A 241 -20.00 2.64 -1.57
CA LEU A 241 -18.76 2.25 -0.91
C LEU A 241 -17.67 3.32 -1.14
N GLN A 242 -16.84 3.55 -0.13
CA GLN A 242 -15.69 4.45 -0.19
C GLN A 242 -14.54 3.75 -0.91
N ARG A 243 -14.37 3.93 -2.23
CA ARG A 243 -13.28 3.32 -3.05
C ARG A 243 -12.82 1.92 -2.56
N PRO A 244 -13.67 0.88 -2.67
CA PRO A 244 -13.27 -0.47 -2.29
C PRO A 244 -12.20 -0.98 -3.26
N VAL A 245 -11.13 -1.53 -2.72
CA VAL A 245 -10.00 -2.08 -3.48
C VAL A 245 -9.83 -3.59 -3.31
N GLN A 246 -10.45 -4.16 -2.28
CA GLN A 246 -10.57 -5.60 -2.08
C GLN A 246 -11.84 -5.90 -1.28
N SER A 247 -12.49 -7.02 -1.61
CA SER A 247 -13.61 -7.59 -0.84
C SER A 247 -13.37 -9.07 -0.63
N LEU A 248 -13.63 -9.59 0.56
CA LEU A 248 -13.49 -11.01 0.88
C LEU A 248 -14.78 -11.56 1.49
N ALA A 249 -15.28 -12.65 0.94
CA ALA A 249 -16.46 -13.35 1.42
C ALA A 249 -16.11 -14.31 2.56
N VAL A 250 -16.55 -13.99 3.78
CA VAL A 250 -16.20 -14.71 5.01
C VAL A 250 -17.37 -14.66 5.98
N ASP A 251 -17.64 -15.76 6.68
CA ASP A 251 -18.63 -15.78 7.77
C ASP A 251 -17.92 -15.28 9.05
N MET A 252 -18.05 -13.99 9.35
CA MET A 252 -17.23 -13.33 10.38
C MET A 252 -17.70 -13.61 11.80
N ASP A 253 -18.96 -14.01 11.98
CA ASP A 253 -19.55 -14.29 13.28
C ASP A 253 -20.15 -15.69 13.44
N ASN A 254 -19.81 -16.59 12.52
CA ASN A 254 -20.21 -17.99 12.49
C ASN A 254 -21.73 -18.19 12.51
N ASP A 255 -22.48 -17.30 11.86
CA ASP A 255 -23.93 -17.41 11.74
C ASP A 255 -24.40 -18.22 10.52
N GLY A 256 -23.44 -18.73 9.73
CA GLY A 256 -23.65 -19.56 8.56
C GLY A 256 -23.77 -18.77 7.25
N TRP A 257 -23.75 -17.44 7.30
CA TRP A 257 -23.85 -16.59 6.11
C TRP A 257 -22.51 -15.96 5.76
N LYS A 258 -22.17 -15.94 4.47
CA LYS A 258 -20.98 -15.21 4.02
C LYS A 258 -21.26 -13.71 4.09
N ASP A 259 -20.50 -13.04 4.94
CA ASP A 259 -20.39 -11.59 5.03
C ASP A 259 -19.34 -11.07 4.05
N GLN A 260 -19.08 -9.77 4.09
CA GLN A 260 -18.08 -9.12 3.25
C GLN A 260 -17.12 -8.29 4.11
N LEU A 261 -15.84 -8.67 4.14
CA LEU A 261 -14.78 -7.79 4.62
C LEU A 261 -14.31 -6.93 3.45
N ILE A 262 -14.40 -5.60 3.59
CA ILE A 262 -14.05 -4.66 2.52
C ILE A 262 -12.92 -3.75 2.96
N CYS A 263 -11.85 -3.74 2.16
CA CYS A 263 -10.75 -2.80 2.24
C CYS A 263 -11.08 -1.57 1.40
N SER A 264 -11.25 -0.41 2.04
CA SER A 264 -11.58 0.86 1.39
C SER A 264 -10.42 1.85 1.49
N PHE A 265 -9.92 2.26 0.33
CA PHE A 265 -8.79 3.16 0.20
C PHE A 265 -9.26 4.47 -0.43
N GLY A 266 -9.56 5.51 0.37
CA GLY A 266 -9.90 6.85 -0.12
C GLY A 266 -8.68 7.76 -0.28
N ASN A 267 -8.87 9.08 -0.34
CA ASN A 267 -7.77 10.05 -0.48
C ASN A 267 -7.33 10.57 0.89
N THR A 268 -8.29 11.04 1.70
CA THR A 268 -8.06 11.41 3.10
C THR A 268 -8.82 10.51 4.06
N ASN A 269 -9.87 9.85 3.58
CA ASN A 269 -10.70 8.92 4.33
C ASN A 269 -10.49 7.48 3.85
N GLY A 270 -10.94 6.52 4.63
CA GLY A 270 -11.03 5.12 4.24
C GLY A 270 -11.51 4.29 5.42
N VAL A 271 -11.68 2.99 5.19
CA VAL A 271 -12.22 2.12 6.22
C VAL A 271 -11.84 0.67 5.96
N LEU A 272 -11.53 -0.08 7.01
CA LEU A 272 -11.69 -1.52 7.02
C LEU A 272 -13.06 -1.80 7.66
N ALA A 273 -13.98 -2.37 6.89
CA ALA A 273 -15.34 -2.61 7.36
C ALA A 273 -15.80 -4.03 7.08
N TRP A 274 -16.50 -4.59 8.05
CA TRP A 274 -17.26 -5.82 7.94
C TRP A 274 -18.70 -5.46 7.60
N TYR A 275 -19.21 -5.97 6.49
CA TYR A 275 -20.60 -5.84 6.08
C TYR A 275 -21.29 -7.16 6.37
N LYS A 276 -22.00 -7.20 7.51
CA LYS A 276 -22.72 -8.39 7.97
C LYS A 276 -23.91 -8.67 7.05
N ASN A 277 -24.00 -9.88 6.52
CA ASN A 277 -25.11 -10.35 5.72
C ASN A 277 -26.33 -10.62 6.60
N LEU A 278 -27.46 -9.97 6.31
CA LEU A 278 -28.69 -10.10 7.08
C LEU A 278 -29.63 -11.15 6.49
N ASN A 279 -29.08 -12.20 5.87
CA ASN A 279 -29.80 -13.32 5.25
C ASN A 279 -30.90 -12.84 4.28
N GLY A 280 -30.49 -12.17 3.20
CA GLY A 280 -31.39 -11.67 2.17
C GLY A 280 -32.07 -10.32 2.50
N LYS A 281 -31.82 -9.73 3.67
CA LYS A 281 -32.29 -8.38 4.04
C LYS A 281 -31.26 -7.27 3.77
N GLY A 282 -30.23 -7.57 2.99
CA GLY A 282 -29.11 -6.66 2.71
C GLY A 282 -27.95 -6.84 3.68
N TYR A 283 -27.15 -5.79 3.83
CA TYR A 283 -25.93 -5.80 4.64
C TYR A 283 -25.94 -4.70 5.70
N GLU A 284 -25.45 -5.02 6.90
CA GLU A 284 -25.20 -4.06 7.99
C GLU A 284 -23.70 -3.74 8.05
N LYS A 285 -23.33 -2.46 7.87
CA LYS A 285 -21.93 -2.03 7.97
C LYS A 285 -21.50 -1.94 9.43
N ARG A 286 -20.44 -2.66 9.78
CA ARG A 286 -19.68 -2.56 11.03
C ARG A 286 -18.27 -2.11 10.73
N VAL A 287 -17.90 -0.98 11.33
CA VAL A 287 -16.56 -0.41 11.17
C VAL A 287 -15.59 -1.17 12.07
N ILE A 288 -14.51 -1.68 11.49
CA ILE A 288 -13.40 -2.28 12.24
C ILE A 288 -12.34 -1.21 12.52
N ARG A 289 -11.97 -0.43 11.50
CA ARG A 289 -10.97 0.65 11.64
C ARG A 289 -11.22 1.77 10.62
N GLU A 290 -11.32 3.01 11.08
CA GLU A 290 -11.53 4.21 10.25
C GLU A 290 -10.20 4.87 9.90
N LEU A 291 -9.35 4.17 9.14
CA LEU A 291 -8.15 4.77 8.58
C LEU A 291 -8.18 4.65 7.05
N PRO A 292 -7.69 5.67 6.32
CA PRO A 292 -7.32 5.47 4.93
C PRO A 292 -6.24 4.40 4.85
N GLY A 293 -6.24 3.61 3.78
CA GLY A 293 -5.10 2.78 3.43
C GLY A 293 -5.29 1.28 3.51
N ALA A 294 -6.41 0.74 3.98
CA ALA A 294 -6.64 -0.70 3.88
C ALA A 294 -6.67 -1.10 2.39
N ILE A 295 -5.66 -1.87 1.95
CA ILE A 295 -5.52 -2.24 0.52
C ILE A 295 -5.46 -3.75 0.26
N LYS A 296 -5.08 -4.54 1.26
CA LYS A 296 -4.96 -5.99 1.13
C LYS A 296 -5.22 -6.66 2.47
N ALA A 297 -5.99 -7.72 2.48
CA ALA A 297 -6.27 -8.56 3.63
C ALA A 297 -6.22 -10.05 3.28
N TYR A 298 -5.96 -10.85 4.31
CA TYR A 298 -6.06 -12.31 4.30
C TYR A 298 -6.85 -12.76 5.54
N ILE A 299 -7.65 -13.81 5.37
CA ILE A 299 -8.45 -14.40 6.45
C ILE A 299 -7.85 -15.75 6.86
N ALA A 300 -7.71 -15.96 8.17
CA ALA A 300 -7.34 -17.25 8.75
C ALA A 300 -7.80 -17.31 10.21
N ASP A 301 -8.02 -18.50 10.75
CA ASP A 301 -8.18 -18.71 12.19
C ASP A 301 -6.78 -18.91 12.80
N GLU A 302 -6.16 -17.81 13.25
CA GLU A 302 -4.75 -17.76 13.67
C GLU A 302 -4.58 -18.26 15.12
N ASN A 303 -5.61 -18.12 15.95
CA ASN A 303 -5.59 -18.57 17.34
C ASN A 303 -6.35 -19.90 17.59
N LYS A 304 -6.97 -20.47 16.56
CA LYS A 304 -7.74 -21.73 16.58
C LYS A 304 -8.97 -21.69 17.47
N ASP A 305 -9.62 -20.53 17.59
CA ASP A 305 -10.86 -20.37 18.37
C ASP A 305 -12.13 -20.57 17.52
N GLY A 306 -11.97 -20.81 16.22
CA GLY A 306 -13.05 -21.03 15.28
C GLY A 306 -13.62 -19.75 14.67
N LEU A 307 -13.17 -18.56 15.08
CA LEU A 307 -13.53 -17.29 14.44
C LEU A 307 -12.45 -16.89 13.41
N PRO A 308 -12.85 -16.25 12.30
CA PRO A 308 -11.87 -15.75 11.33
C PRO A 308 -11.18 -14.49 11.86
N ASP A 309 -9.84 -14.54 11.88
CA ASP A 309 -8.96 -13.40 12.11
C ASP A 309 -8.55 -12.74 10.79
N ILE A 310 -8.09 -11.49 10.88
CA ILE A 310 -7.76 -10.67 9.72
C ILE A 310 -6.30 -10.22 9.77
N TRP A 311 -5.52 -10.62 8.78
CA TRP A 311 -4.29 -9.93 8.41
C TRP A 311 -4.63 -8.79 7.44
N VAL A 312 -4.10 -7.59 7.65
CA VAL A 312 -4.37 -6.44 6.78
C VAL A 312 -3.17 -5.51 6.65
N LEU A 313 -2.92 -5.07 5.43
CA LEU A 313 -1.98 -3.99 5.12
C LEU A 313 -2.73 -2.67 5.01
N PHE A 314 -2.30 -1.71 5.81
CA PHE A 314 -2.60 -0.29 5.62
C PHE A 314 -1.44 0.38 4.89
N ALA A 315 -1.74 1.10 3.81
CA ALA A 315 -0.79 1.74 2.91
C ALA A 315 -0.86 3.28 2.93
N GLN A 316 -1.64 3.86 3.85
CA GLN A 316 -1.70 5.30 4.04
C GLN A 316 -2.01 5.60 5.50
N ALA A 317 -1.67 6.83 5.93
CA ALA A 317 -1.70 7.26 7.32
C ALA A 317 -0.83 6.36 8.21
N GLN A 318 -1.37 5.27 8.73
CA GLN A 318 -0.62 4.32 9.56
C GLN A 318 -0.15 3.14 8.71
N GLU A 319 0.90 3.37 7.91
CA GLU A 319 1.48 2.31 7.09
C GLU A 319 2.01 1.17 7.95
N GLY A 320 1.53 -0.04 7.68
CA GLY A 320 1.86 -1.20 8.49
C GLY A 320 1.00 -2.42 8.19
N ILE A 321 1.48 -3.57 8.66
CA ILE A 321 0.76 -4.84 8.63
C ILE A 321 0.24 -5.11 10.04
N PHE A 322 -1.05 -5.42 10.13
CA PHE A 322 -1.75 -5.64 11.39
C PHE A 322 -2.42 -7.01 11.36
N LEU A 323 -2.44 -7.69 12.51
CA LEU A 323 -3.24 -8.87 12.77
C LEU A 323 -4.37 -8.49 13.72
N LEU A 324 -5.61 -8.63 13.29
CA LEU A 324 -6.81 -8.35 14.07
C LEU A 324 -7.43 -9.68 14.47
N LEU A 325 -7.29 -10.03 15.75
CA LEU A 325 -7.87 -11.24 16.32
C LEU A 325 -9.34 -11.01 16.66
N ASN A 326 -10.22 -11.81 16.06
CA ASN A 326 -11.65 -11.70 16.26
C ASN A 326 -12.03 -12.24 17.65
N LYS A 327 -12.65 -11.38 18.47
CA LYS A 327 -13.12 -11.75 19.82
C LYS A 327 -14.62 -12.02 19.86
N GLY A 328 -15.26 -12.09 18.70
CA GLY A 328 -16.69 -12.25 18.54
C GLY A 328 -17.44 -10.92 18.73
N ASN A 329 -18.71 -10.93 18.32
CA ASN A 329 -19.63 -9.78 18.42
C ASN A 329 -19.09 -8.48 17.79
N GLY A 330 -18.22 -8.59 16.78
CA GLY A 330 -17.60 -7.44 16.09
C GLY A 330 -16.46 -6.76 16.86
N ASN A 331 -15.95 -7.37 17.93
CA ASN A 331 -14.77 -6.86 18.64
C ASN A 331 -13.49 -7.51 18.11
N PHE A 332 -12.44 -6.71 17.93
CA PHE A 332 -11.15 -7.19 17.45
C PHE A 332 -10.02 -6.71 18.38
N GLU A 333 -9.13 -7.62 18.76
CA GLU A 333 -7.84 -7.27 19.36
C GLU A 333 -6.84 -7.01 18.22
N THR A 334 -6.31 -5.80 18.14
CA THR A 334 -5.34 -5.43 17.09
C THR A 334 -3.91 -5.62 17.57
N LYS A 335 -3.13 -6.41 16.85
CA LYS A 335 -1.68 -6.53 16.97
C LYS A 335 -1.02 -5.80 15.81
N GLU A 336 -0.16 -4.85 16.14
CA GLU A 336 0.73 -4.24 15.16
C GLU A 336 1.91 -5.19 14.91
N ILE A 337 2.02 -5.68 13.68
CA ILE A 337 3.03 -6.69 13.33
C ILE A 337 4.27 -6.03 12.76
N LEU A 338 4.06 -5.13 11.80
CA LEU A 338 5.12 -4.30 11.20
C LEU A 338 4.59 -2.90 10.95
N ARG A 339 5.47 -1.90 11.05
CA ARG A 339 5.16 -0.49 10.86
C ARG A 339 6.18 0.14 9.91
N PHE A 340 5.73 0.97 8.98
CA PHE A 340 6.56 1.54 7.92
C PHE A 340 6.49 3.07 7.89
N PRO A 341 7.57 3.76 7.48
CA PRO A 341 7.51 5.21 7.25
C PRO A 341 6.50 5.56 6.15
N PRO A 342 5.77 6.68 6.28
CA PRO A 342 4.66 7.06 5.38
C PRO A 342 5.07 7.45 3.94
N VAL A 343 6.35 7.31 3.62
CA VAL A 343 6.96 7.67 2.33
C VAL A 343 7.56 6.45 1.63
N TYR A 344 7.43 5.26 2.24
CA TYR A 344 7.84 3.99 1.64
C TYR A 344 6.93 3.61 0.48
N GLY A 345 5.65 3.99 0.54
CA GLY A 345 4.68 3.67 -0.50
C GLY A 345 4.35 2.18 -0.48
N SER A 346 3.88 1.69 0.68
CA SER A 346 3.43 0.30 0.83
C SER A 346 2.44 -0.08 -0.27
N ALA A 347 2.73 -1.12 -1.03
CA ALA A 347 1.93 -1.48 -2.20
C ALA A 347 1.31 -2.89 -2.10
N TYR A 348 2.00 -3.83 -1.47
CA TYR A 348 1.55 -5.22 -1.39
C TYR A 348 2.20 -5.98 -0.24
N PHE A 349 1.54 -7.05 0.21
CA PHE A 349 2.17 -8.09 1.02
C PHE A 349 1.61 -9.49 0.73
N GLU A 350 2.43 -10.50 0.92
CA GLU A 350 2.08 -11.93 0.82
C GLU A 350 2.46 -12.64 2.13
N LEU A 351 1.64 -13.61 2.54
CA LEU A 351 1.94 -14.53 3.62
C LEU A 351 2.38 -15.88 3.03
N THR A 352 3.62 -16.29 3.27
CA THR A 352 4.17 -17.56 2.75
C THR A 352 5.24 -18.10 3.68
N ASP A 353 5.50 -19.40 3.67
CA ASP A 353 6.62 -19.99 4.43
C ASP A 353 7.90 -19.91 3.57
N LEU A 354 8.73 -18.89 3.80
CA LEU A 354 9.92 -18.60 2.99
C LEU A 354 11.09 -19.54 3.30
N ASN A 355 11.19 -19.99 4.55
CA ASN A 355 12.30 -20.81 5.04
C ASN A 355 11.92 -22.29 5.28
N LYS A 356 10.67 -22.66 5.04
CA LYS A 356 10.11 -24.01 5.18
C LYS A 356 10.09 -24.51 6.63
N ASP A 357 9.90 -23.60 7.60
CA ASP A 357 9.83 -23.94 9.02
C ASP A 357 8.40 -24.21 9.53
N GLY A 358 7.40 -24.04 8.67
CA GLY A 358 5.99 -24.25 8.98
C GLY A 358 5.28 -23.01 9.53
N HIS A 359 5.96 -21.87 9.64
CA HIS A 359 5.36 -20.58 10.00
C HIS A 359 5.19 -19.69 8.78
N LYS A 360 4.07 -18.96 8.72
CA LYS A 360 3.88 -17.95 7.67
C LYS A 360 4.79 -16.76 7.94
N ASP A 361 5.67 -16.50 6.99
CA ASP A 361 6.52 -15.31 6.87
C ASP A 361 5.83 -14.22 6.04
N ILE A 362 6.42 -13.03 5.98
CA ILE A 362 5.90 -11.89 5.23
C ILE A 362 6.87 -11.52 4.10
N VAL A 363 6.34 -11.47 2.87
CA VAL A 363 6.94 -10.70 1.77
C VAL A 363 6.21 -9.37 1.69
N TYR A 364 6.90 -8.26 1.94
CA TYR A 364 6.36 -6.91 1.88
C TYR A 364 6.98 -6.13 0.73
N VAL A 365 6.16 -5.36 0.02
CA VAL A 365 6.58 -4.56 -1.14
C VAL A 365 6.25 -3.10 -0.90
N SER A 366 7.25 -2.26 -1.14
CA SER A 366 7.13 -0.80 -1.08
C SER A 366 7.68 -0.18 -2.36
N GLY A 367 6.94 0.75 -2.94
CA GLY A 367 7.37 1.41 -4.16
C GLY A 367 6.31 2.26 -4.84
N ASP A 368 5.12 2.42 -4.26
CA ASP A 368 4.22 3.47 -4.75
C ASP A 368 4.92 4.83 -4.62
N ASN A 369 4.95 5.58 -5.73
CA ASN A 369 5.58 6.89 -5.81
C ASN A 369 4.63 7.95 -6.36
N ALA A 370 3.32 7.71 -6.32
CA ALA A 370 2.30 8.71 -6.66
C ALA A 370 2.03 9.71 -5.52
N ASP A 371 3.07 10.09 -4.77
CA ASP A 371 3.01 10.98 -3.61
C ASP A 371 3.61 12.37 -3.90
N PHE A 372 3.79 13.17 -2.85
CA PHE A 372 4.37 14.51 -2.93
C PHE A 372 5.87 14.53 -3.29
N SER A 373 6.51 13.36 -3.35
CA SER A 373 7.92 13.14 -3.70
C SER A 373 8.13 12.36 -5.00
N ARG A 374 7.11 12.31 -5.88
CA ARG A 374 7.08 11.52 -7.14
C ARG A 374 8.30 11.54 -8.07
N ASN A 375 9.14 12.57 -7.97
CA ASN A 375 10.34 12.74 -8.80
C ASN A 375 11.61 12.17 -8.15
N VAL A 376 11.53 11.65 -6.93
CA VAL A 376 12.64 11.08 -6.18
C VAL A 376 12.59 9.57 -6.29
N LEU A 377 13.72 8.97 -6.67
CA LEU A 377 13.94 7.53 -6.57
C LEU A 377 14.43 7.22 -5.15
N LYS A 378 13.75 6.31 -4.48
CA LYS A 378 13.97 6.01 -3.07
C LYS A 378 14.71 4.68 -2.95
N ASN A 379 15.87 4.70 -2.29
CA ASN A 379 16.73 3.52 -2.16
C ASN A 379 16.14 2.40 -1.30
N TYR A 380 15.06 2.69 -0.59
CA TYR A 380 14.27 1.76 0.20
C TYR A 380 13.03 1.21 -0.55
N HIS A 381 12.79 1.59 -1.82
CA HIS A 381 11.80 0.90 -2.65
C HIS A 381 12.29 -0.50 -3.05
N GLY A 382 11.44 -1.51 -2.94
CA GLY A 382 11.78 -2.88 -3.27
C GLY A 382 10.95 -3.91 -2.50
N ILE A 383 11.58 -5.05 -2.26
CA ILE A 383 10.97 -6.24 -1.67
C ILE A 383 11.70 -6.57 -0.38
N TYR A 384 10.94 -6.76 0.69
CA TYR A 384 11.43 -7.13 2.01
C TYR A 384 10.89 -8.50 2.38
N GLY A 385 11.75 -9.37 2.91
CA GLY A 385 11.35 -10.65 3.50
C GLY A 385 11.52 -10.62 5.01
N TYR A 386 10.47 -10.96 5.75
CA TYR A 386 10.48 -11.03 7.21
C TYR A 386 10.10 -12.42 7.68
N LEU A 387 11.01 -13.10 8.41
CA LEU A 387 10.79 -14.43 8.94
C LEU A 387 10.07 -14.37 10.30
N ASN A 388 9.11 -15.26 10.50
CA ASN A 388 8.31 -15.44 11.70
C ASN A 388 8.90 -16.53 12.59
N ASN A 389 9.06 -16.26 13.88
CA ASN A 389 9.52 -17.29 14.84
C ASN A 389 8.39 -18.16 15.43
N GLY A 390 7.20 -18.13 14.84
CA GLY A 390 6.01 -18.83 15.31
C GLY A 390 5.25 -18.14 16.46
N ARG A 391 5.69 -16.95 16.88
CA ARG A 391 5.04 -16.13 17.93
C ARG A 391 4.56 -14.77 17.42
N TYR A 392 4.49 -14.62 16.09
CA TYR A 392 4.21 -13.34 15.42
C TYR A 392 5.30 -12.28 15.70
N GLU A 393 6.52 -12.71 16.01
CA GLU A 393 7.69 -11.84 16.07
C GLU A 393 8.49 -12.02 14.79
N PHE A 394 8.61 -10.93 14.03
CA PHE A 394 9.16 -10.95 12.69
C PHE A 394 10.56 -10.32 12.65
N LYS A 395 11.48 -10.96 11.94
CA LYS A 395 12.83 -10.43 11.69
C LYS A 395 13.08 -10.32 10.19
N GLN A 396 13.51 -9.15 9.74
CA GLN A 396 13.93 -8.97 8.34
C GLN A 396 15.08 -9.92 8.01
N ALA A 397 14.89 -10.78 7.01
CA ALA A 397 15.90 -11.69 6.49
C ALA A 397 16.59 -11.13 5.25
N PHE A 398 15.87 -10.42 4.39
CA PHE A 398 16.46 -9.79 3.20
C PHE A 398 15.74 -8.50 2.82
N PHE A 399 16.42 -7.70 1.99
CA PHE A 399 15.85 -6.61 1.21
C PHE A 399 16.48 -6.63 -0.19
N PHE A 400 15.64 -6.67 -1.22
CA PHE A 400 16.08 -6.54 -2.60
C PHE A 400 15.53 -5.24 -3.20
N PRO A 401 16.39 -4.28 -3.59
CA PRO A 401 15.92 -2.98 -4.05
C PRO A 401 15.36 -3.07 -5.47
N VAL A 402 14.18 -2.49 -5.71
CA VAL A 402 13.57 -2.29 -7.04
C VAL A 402 12.82 -0.97 -7.00
N ASN A 403 13.22 0.04 -7.78
CA ASN A 403 12.48 1.30 -7.78
C ASN A 403 11.06 1.06 -8.28
N GLY A 404 10.07 1.60 -7.59
CA GLY A 404 8.69 1.56 -8.03
C GLY A 404 8.00 0.21 -7.88
N CYS A 405 8.60 -0.70 -7.12
CA CYS A 405 8.10 -2.07 -6.92
C CYS A 405 6.66 -2.02 -6.40
N PHE A 406 5.76 -2.73 -7.07
CA PHE A 406 4.33 -2.63 -6.80
C PHE A 406 3.73 -3.95 -6.31
N LYS A 407 4.26 -5.08 -6.77
CA LYS A 407 3.86 -6.43 -6.31
C LYS A 407 5.02 -7.41 -6.50
N ALA A 408 5.11 -8.39 -5.61
CA ALA A 408 6.02 -9.53 -5.71
C ALA A 408 5.28 -10.81 -5.29
N ILE A 409 5.47 -11.89 -6.05
CA ILE A 409 4.92 -13.21 -5.76
C ILE A 409 6.08 -14.17 -5.45
N PRO A 410 6.11 -14.75 -4.24
CA PRO A 410 7.02 -15.84 -3.90
C PRO A 410 6.52 -17.19 -4.43
N ALA A 411 7.37 -17.91 -5.16
CA ALA A 411 7.13 -19.29 -5.57
C ALA A 411 8.45 -19.96 -5.99
N ASP A 412 8.47 -21.28 -6.03
CA ASP A 412 9.59 -22.06 -6.59
C ASP A 412 9.38 -22.18 -8.12
N PHE A 413 9.86 -21.19 -8.89
CA PHE A 413 9.56 -21.10 -10.33
C PHE A 413 10.46 -22.02 -11.17
N ASP A 414 11.67 -22.32 -10.71
CA ASP A 414 12.61 -23.20 -11.39
C ASP A 414 12.66 -24.64 -10.80
N LYS A 415 11.88 -24.90 -9.74
CA LYS A 415 11.71 -26.19 -9.05
C LYS A 415 13.00 -26.73 -8.46
N ASP A 416 13.91 -25.86 -8.06
CA ASP A 416 15.14 -26.26 -7.39
C ASP A 416 14.95 -26.48 -5.88
N GLY A 417 13.77 -26.10 -5.37
CA GLY A 417 13.38 -26.32 -3.99
C GLY A 417 13.68 -25.15 -3.05
N ASP A 418 14.08 -23.98 -3.54
CA ASP A 418 14.00 -22.75 -2.76
C ASP A 418 12.89 -21.81 -3.28
N VAL A 419 12.66 -20.71 -2.56
CA VAL A 419 11.59 -19.75 -2.92
C VAL A 419 12.21 -18.59 -3.68
N ASP A 420 11.88 -18.47 -4.96
CA ASP A 420 12.16 -17.33 -5.82
C ASP A 420 11.16 -16.19 -5.61
N LEU A 421 11.38 -15.06 -6.31
CA LEU A 421 10.40 -13.96 -6.39
C LEU A 421 10.18 -13.49 -7.83
N ALA A 422 8.94 -13.38 -8.26
CA ALA A 422 8.57 -12.63 -9.46
C ALA A 422 7.99 -11.27 -9.03
N ALA A 423 8.52 -10.16 -9.54
CA ALA A 423 8.13 -8.82 -9.13
C ALA A 423 7.89 -7.89 -10.32
N ILE A 424 7.02 -6.91 -10.11
CA ILE A 424 6.72 -5.85 -11.08
C ILE A 424 6.95 -4.47 -10.48
N SER A 425 7.26 -3.51 -11.33
CA SER A 425 7.40 -2.11 -10.98
C SER A 425 6.52 -1.21 -11.84
N TYR A 426 5.77 -0.33 -11.18
CA TYR A 426 4.92 0.67 -11.83
C TYR A 426 5.61 2.05 -11.94
N PHE A 427 6.56 2.33 -11.04
CA PHE A 427 7.38 3.55 -11.06
C PHE A 427 8.90 3.25 -11.21
N PRO A 428 9.33 2.46 -12.21
CA PRO A 428 10.74 2.12 -12.36
C PRO A 428 11.57 3.36 -12.72
N ASP A 429 12.89 3.30 -12.54
CA ASP A 429 13.80 4.27 -13.15
C ASP A 429 13.83 4.03 -14.67
N ARG A 430 12.83 4.59 -15.37
CA ARG A 430 12.69 4.44 -16.82
C ARG A 430 13.87 4.99 -17.61
N LYS A 431 14.67 5.86 -17.00
CA LYS A 431 15.81 6.50 -17.66
C LYS A 431 17.06 5.62 -17.58
N ASN A 432 17.41 5.15 -16.40
CA ASN A 432 18.68 4.45 -16.19
C ASN A 432 18.50 2.94 -15.99
N GLN A 433 17.35 2.47 -15.53
CA GLN A 433 17.07 1.06 -15.25
C GLN A 433 15.68 0.60 -15.77
N PRO A 434 15.37 0.77 -17.06
CA PRO A 434 14.06 0.42 -17.62
C PRO A 434 13.74 -1.08 -17.56
N THR A 435 14.70 -1.92 -17.19
CA THR A 435 14.53 -3.36 -16.95
C THR A 435 13.85 -3.69 -15.62
N GLU A 436 13.65 -2.71 -14.73
CA GLU A 436 12.96 -2.92 -13.44
C GLU A 436 11.46 -3.19 -13.56
N GLY A 437 10.85 -2.93 -14.72
CA GLY A 437 9.40 -3.10 -14.90
C GLY A 437 8.89 -4.50 -14.53
N PHE A 438 9.71 -5.52 -14.79
CA PHE A 438 9.53 -6.90 -14.34
C PHE A 438 10.89 -7.45 -13.94
N VAL A 439 10.97 -8.05 -12.75
CA VAL A 439 12.18 -8.67 -12.22
C VAL A 439 11.84 -10.06 -11.69
N TYR A 440 12.48 -11.09 -12.24
CA TYR A 440 12.54 -12.41 -11.63
C TYR A 440 13.82 -12.51 -10.80
N LEU A 441 13.68 -12.92 -9.55
CA LEU A 441 14.77 -13.09 -8.61
C LEU A 441 14.92 -14.59 -8.33
N GLU A 442 15.87 -15.22 -9.03
CA GLU A 442 16.32 -16.58 -8.75
C GLU A 442 17.01 -16.57 -7.40
N ASN A 443 16.49 -17.31 -6.43
CA ASN A 443 17.16 -17.50 -5.17
C ASN A 443 18.26 -18.55 -5.36
N GLN A 444 19.48 -18.21 -4.94
CA GLN A 444 20.64 -19.10 -5.07
C GLN A 444 20.93 -19.80 -3.73
N GLY A 445 19.89 -19.99 -2.92
CA GLY A 445 19.95 -20.37 -1.52
C GLY A 445 20.18 -19.20 -0.55
N ASN A 446 19.68 -19.35 0.67
CA ASN A 446 19.80 -18.39 1.78
C ASN A 446 19.36 -16.95 1.43
N PHE A 447 18.34 -16.81 0.57
CA PHE A 447 17.83 -15.52 0.10
C PHE A 447 18.87 -14.67 -0.65
N ASN A 448 19.83 -15.33 -1.31
CA ASN A 448 20.80 -14.65 -2.15
C ASN A 448 20.28 -14.61 -3.59
N PHE A 449 19.71 -13.47 -3.98
CA PHE A 449 18.97 -13.35 -5.23
C PHE A 449 19.84 -12.92 -6.41
N LYS A 450 19.64 -13.60 -7.54
CA LYS A 450 20.18 -13.21 -8.84
C LYS A 450 19.05 -12.65 -9.73
N PRO A 451 19.14 -11.38 -10.17
CA PRO A 451 18.03 -10.74 -10.87
C PRO A 451 18.07 -10.93 -12.37
N TYR A 452 16.89 -11.20 -12.93
CA TYR A 452 16.63 -11.27 -14.35
C TYR A 452 15.39 -10.50 -14.77
N THR A 453 15.23 -10.24 -16.07
CA THR A 453 14.08 -9.61 -16.69
C THR A 453 13.74 -10.28 -18.02
N ILE A 454 12.66 -9.84 -18.67
CA ILE A 454 12.24 -10.27 -20.01
C ILE A 454 12.48 -9.17 -21.04
N LYS A 455 12.62 -9.55 -22.32
CA LYS A 455 12.88 -8.59 -23.41
C LYS A 455 11.71 -7.64 -23.64
N GLU A 456 10.50 -8.13 -23.41
CA GLU A 456 9.23 -7.44 -23.61
C GLU A 456 8.91 -6.44 -22.49
N VAL A 457 9.72 -6.35 -21.43
CA VAL A 457 9.44 -5.52 -20.23
C VAL A 457 9.15 -4.05 -20.56
N LYS A 458 9.71 -3.51 -21.64
CA LYS A 458 9.52 -2.11 -22.06
C LYS A 458 8.20 -1.87 -22.82
N SER A 459 7.40 -2.91 -23.05
CA SER A 459 6.17 -2.84 -23.85
C SER A 459 4.95 -2.30 -23.08
N GLY A 460 5.02 -2.25 -21.75
CA GLY A 460 3.91 -1.86 -20.88
C GLY A 460 4.36 -1.15 -19.62
N ASN A 461 3.39 -0.77 -18.80
CA ASN A 461 3.60 -0.19 -17.48
C ASN A 461 2.89 -1.07 -16.45
N TRP A 462 3.66 -1.91 -15.77
CA TRP A 462 3.13 -3.09 -15.09
C TRP A 462 2.62 -2.74 -13.70
N LEU A 463 1.32 -2.93 -13.49
CA LEU A 463 0.65 -2.66 -12.22
C LEU A 463 0.16 -3.96 -11.55
N LEU A 464 -0.14 -4.97 -12.35
CA LEU A 464 -0.76 -6.21 -11.89
C LEU A 464 0.13 -7.40 -12.20
N LEU A 465 0.13 -8.36 -11.30
CA LEU A 465 0.90 -9.61 -11.40
C LEU A 465 0.09 -10.73 -10.74
N ASP A 466 0.00 -11.88 -11.41
CA ASP A 466 -0.58 -13.11 -10.86
C ASP A 466 0.19 -14.34 -11.35
N ALA A 467 0.14 -15.43 -10.58
CA ALA A 467 0.89 -16.65 -10.86
C ALA A 467 0.03 -17.91 -10.69
N GLY A 468 0.09 -18.83 -11.66
CA GLY A 468 -0.70 -20.06 -11.67
C GLY A 468 -0.26 -21.01 -12.77
N ASP A 469 -0.56 -22.30 -12.62
CA ASP A 469 -0.33 -23.31 -13.67
C ASP A 469 -1.44 -23.19 -14.74
N LEU A 470 -1.26 -22.30 -15.72
CA LEU A 470 -2.27 -21.98 -16.72
C LEU A 470 -2.37 -23.07 -17.79
N ASP A 471 -1.26 -23.72 -18.14
CA ASP A 471 -1.25 -24.77 -19.16
C ASP A 471 -1.38 -26.20 -18.61
N GLY A 472 -1.34 -26.34 -17.29
CA GLY A 472 -1.61 -27.56 -16.52
C GLY A 472 -0.44 -28.55 -16.56
N ASP A 473 0.81 -28.09 -16.70
CA ASP A 473 2.01 -28.93 -16.72
C ASP A 473 2.71 -29.04 -15.36
N GLY A 474 2.20 -28.31 -14.37
CA GLY A 474 2.62 -28.35 -12.98
C GLY A 474 3.67 -27.32 -12.62
N ASP A 475 4.19 -26.51 -13.55
CA ASP A 475 4.98 -25.32 -13.21
C ASP A 475 4.13 -24.03 -13.18
N LYS A 476 4.68 -22.97 -12.59
CA LYS A 476 3.94 -21.71 -12.37
C LYS A 476 4.20 -20.76 -13.53
N ASP A 477 3.14 -20.44 -14.27
CA ASP A 477 3.11 -19.35 -15.24
C ASP A 477 2.86 -18.00 -14.55
N LEU A 478 3.14 -16.90 -15.26
CA LEU A 478 2.89 -15.55 -14.79
C LEU A 478 2.05 -14.75 -15.80
N VAL A 479 1.16 -13.91 -15.29
CA VAL A 479 0.50 -12.86 -16.09
C VAL A 479 0.80 -11.48 -15.48
N ILE A 480 1.25 -10.54 -16.31
CA ILE A 480 1.53 -9.16 -15.89
C ILE A 480 0.70 -8.15 -16.67
N GLY A 481 -0.13 -7.40 -15.95
CA GLY A 481 -1.09 -6.44 -16.49
C GLY A 481 -0.58 -5.01 -16.51
N SER A 482 -0.89 -4.29 -17.60
CA SER A 482 -0.43 -2.93 -17.88
C SER A 482 -1.54 -1.91 -17.72
N LEU A 483 -1.26 -0.84 -16.96
CA LEU A 483 -2.08 0.36 -16.86
C LEU A 483 -1.26 1.59 -17.26
N ASP A 484 -1.65 2.28 -18.33
CA ASP A 484 -0.95 3.47 -18.82
C ASP A 484 -1.92 4.61 -19.09
N LEU A 485 -2.32 5.30 -18.01
CA LEU A 485 -3.25 6.44 -18.07
C LEU A 485 -2.72 7.60 -18.93
N ASN A 486 -1.40 7.71 -19.15
CA ASN A 486 -0.82 8.74 -20.03
C ASN A 486 -1.15 8.52 -21.51
N LYS A 487 -1.57 7.30 -21.88
CA LYS A 487 -2.00 6.95 -23.24
C LYS A 487 -3.51 7.08 -23.44
N GLN A 488 -4.29 7.31 -22.39
CA GLN A 488 -5.76 7.48 -22.48
C GLN A 488 -6.17 8.55 -23.48
N SER A 489 -5.40 9.64 -23.58
CA SER A 489 -5.67 10.76 -24.49
C SER A 489 -5.01 10.65 -25.87
N ARG A 490 -4.26 9.58 -26.15
CA ARG A 490 -3.50 9.43 -27.40
C ARG A 490 -4.30 8.61 -28.42
N ASN A 491 -4.74 9.24 -29.51
CA ASN A 491 -5.24 8.56 -30.70
C ASN A 491 -4.09 7.88 -31.46
N GLY A 492 -3.69 6.68 -31.00
CA GLY A 492 -2.59 5.91 -31.58
C GLY A 492 -3.06 4.79 -32.51
N SER A 493 -2.35 4.58 -33.63
CA SER A 493 -2.47 3.43 -34.52
C SER A 493 -1.68 2.19 -34.07
N ARG A 494 -0.96 2.28 -32.94
CA ARG A 494 -0.13 1.19 -32.39
C ARG A 494 -0.97 0.25 -31.53
N ARG A 495 -0.73 -1.05 -31.66
CA ARG A 495 -1.21 -2.05 -30.70
C ARG A 495 -0.34 -1.96 -29.46
N ASP A 496 -0.82 -1.25 -28.44
CA ASP A 496 -0.16 -1.22 -27.14
C ASP A 496 -0.45 -2.53 -26.36
N THR A 497 0.47 -2.94 -25.50
CA THR A 497 0.37 -4.19 -24.75
C THR A 497 -0.53 -3.98 -23.52
N SER A 498 -1.61 -4.75 -23.42
CA SER A 498 -2.49 -4.78 -22.25
C SER A 498 -1.91 -5.63 -21.14
N PHE A 499 -1.41 -6.83 -21.48
CA PHE A 499 -0.73 -7.69 -20.53
C PHE A 499 0.21 -8.66 -21.26
N LEU A 500 1.15 -9.24 -20.52
CA LEU A 500 2.00 -10.34 -20.99
C LEU A 500 1.66 -11.61 -20.22
N LEU A 501 1.62 -12.73 -20.94
CA LEU A 501 1.64 -14.07 -20.38
C LEU A 501 3.06 -14.62 -20.52
N LEU A 502 3.68 -15.00 -19.41
CA LEU A 502 4.98 -15.65 -19.33
C LEU A 502 4.69 -17.12 -18.99
N THR A 503 4.63 -17.97 -20.01
CA THR A 503 4.46 -19.41 -19.81
C THR A 503 5.79 -20.01 -19.40
N ASN A 504 5.87 -20.65 -18.24
CA ASN A 504 7.07 -21.33 -17.78
C ASN A 504 7.31 -22.60 -18.61
N LYS A 505 8.57 -22.90 -18.90
CA LYS A 505 8.99 -23.95 -19.86
C LYS A 505 9.89 -24.99 -19.23
N LEU A 506 9.95 -25.00 -17.91
CA LEU A 506 10.74 -25.95 -17.17
C LEU A 506 10.22 -27.36 -17.41
N ILE A 507 8.90 -27.55 -17.36
CA ILE A 507 8.27 -28.81 -17.76
C ILE A 507 7.85 -28.69 -19.23
N LYS A 508 8.06 -29.75 -19.99
CA LYS A 508 7.51 -29.89 -21.36
C LYS A 508 6.62 -31.12 -21.37
N LYS A 509 5.38 -30.95 -21.82
CA LYS A 509 4.48 -32.07 -22.11
C LYS A 509 4.94 -32.90 -23.30
#